data_AF-A0AAU6KMR0-F1
#
_entry.id   AF-A0AAU6KMR0-F1
#
_cell.length_a   1.000
_cell.length_b   1.000
_cell.length_c   1.000
_cell.angle_alpha   90.00
_cell.angle_beta   90.00
_cell.angle_gamma   90.00
#
_symmetry.space_group_name_H-M   'P 1'
#
loop_
_entity.id
_entity.type
_entity.pdbx_description
1 polymer ?
#
loop_
_entity_poly.entity_id
_entity_poly.type
_entity_poly.pdbx_seq_one_letter_code
_entity_poly.pdbx_strand_id
1 'polypeptide(L)'
;MLKEVIVTRYITPLREGGSLPGLVEGDDLGTYVMKFTGAGQGRKTLVAEVVCGELARRLGLRVPGLVTLDLDPVLGLGEPDQEVQELLKSSGGPNLGMDFLPGAIGFDSLAFEVSPEEAGRMVWFDALVNNVDRSWRNPNLLMWHGDLWLIDHGATMIWHHHWPGAANSAAKPYDASDHALAPFGPDIASAAAELGPLVTEDLLAEVTAEIPDAWLADEPGFDSPDALRRAYAQPLLARAGVIEGRIKGFEGDK
;
A
#
# COMPACT_ATOMS: atom_id res chain seq x y z
N MET A 1 -0.91 -15.32 -5.65
CA MET A 1 -0.27 -14.52 -6.70
C MET A 1 -1.34 -13.69 -7.37
N LEU A 2 -1.05 -12.40 -7.57
CA LEU A 2 -2.03 -11.47 -8.11
C LEU A 2 -2.45 -11.92 -9.51
N LYS A 3 -3.68 -11.55 -9.89
CA LYS A 3 -4.14 -11.75 -11.26
C LYS A 3 -3.21 -11.01 -12.22
N GLU A 4 -2.77 -11.70 -13.27
CA GLU A 4 -2.01 -11.10 -14.37
C GLU A 4 -2.97 -10.52 -15.42
N VAL A 5 -2.64 -9.33 -15.91
CA VAL A 5 -3.40 -8.58 -16.92
C VAL A 5 -2.40 -7.97 -17.90
N ILE A 6 -2.66 -8.09 -19.20
CA ILE A 6 -1.80 -7.49 -20.22
C ILE A 6 -2.25 -6.05 -20.45
N VAL A 7 -1.32 -5.11 -20.39
CA VAL A 7 -1.63 -3.72 -20.72
C VAL A 7 -1.88 -3.62 -22.22
N THR A 8 -3.09 -3.22 -22.61
CA THR A 8 -3.45 -3.03 -24.03
C THR A 8 -3.33 -1.57 -24.46
N ARG A 9 -3.41 -0.63 -23.51
CA ARG A 9 -3.34 0.79 -23.80
C ARG A 9 -2.83 1.61 -22.63
N TYR A 10 -1.89 2.50 -22.90
CA TYR A 10 -1.56 3.63 -22.01
C TYR A 10 -2.50 4.81 -22.31
N ILE A 11 -3.22 5.30 -21.31
CA ILE A 11 -4.21 6.38 -21.48
C ILE A 11 -3.58 7.75 -21.20
N THR A 12 -3.09 7.96 -19.99
CA THR A 12 -2.56 9.25 -19.55
C THR A 12 -1.67 9.09 -18.31
N PRO A 13 -0.65 9.94 -18.11
CA PRO A 13 -0.02 10.10 -16.82
C PRO A 13 -1.01 10.72 -15.82
N LEU A 14 -0.94 10.28 -14.58
CA LEU A 14 -1.57 10.88 -13.42
C LEU A 14 -0.49 11.68 -12.68
N ARG A 15 -0.59 13.00 -12.72
CA ARG A 15 0.40 13.92 -12.15
C ARG A 15 0.12 14.15 -10.66
N GLU A 16 0.11 13.07 -9.90
CA GLU A 16 -0.02 13.10 -8.44
C GLU A 16 1.32 12.67 -7.82
N GLY A 17 1.92 13.57 -7.03
CA GLY A 17 3.19 13.30 -6.34
C GLY A 17 4.39 13.07 -7.26
N GLY A 18 5.44 12.47 -6.71
CA GLY A 18 6.73 12.25 -7.40
C GLY A 18 6.87 10.92 -8.13
N SER A 19 5.85 10.05 -8.14
CA SER A 19 5.91 8.69 -8.71
C SER A 19 5.31 8.56 -10.12
N LEU A 20 4.66 9.62 -10.62
CA LEU A 20 4.04 9.70 -11.95
C LEU A 20 3.30 8.42 -12.39
N PRO A 21 2.31 7.94 -11.61
CA PRO A 21 1.52 6.77 -12.01
C PRO A 21 0.79 6.99 -13.33
N GLY A 22 0.37 5.91 -13.98
CA GLY A 22 -0.27 5.97 -15.31
C GLY A 22 -1.63 5.30 -15.32
N LEU A 23 -2.62 5.91 -15.96
CA LEU A 23 -3.90 5.25 -16.23
C LEU A 23 -3.76 4.34 -17.47
N VAL A 24 -4.16 3.08 -17.34
CA VAL A 24 -4.05 2.08 -18.42
C VAL A 24 -5.30 1.23 -18.56
N GLU A 25 -5.50 0.64 -19.74
CA GLU A 25 -6.51 -0.39 -20.01
C GLU A 25 -5.85 -1.77 -20.11
N GLY A 26 -6.51 -2.78 -19.55
CA GLY A 26 -6.11 -4.18 -19.61
C GLY A 26 -6.85 -4.98 -20.69
N ASP A 27 -6.30 -6.14 -21.05
CA ASP A 27 -6.93 -7.11 -21.95
C ASP A 27 -8.22 -7.75 -21.40
N ASP A 28 -8.44 -7.60 -20.09
CA ASP A 28 -9.65 -8.00 -19.39
C ASP A 28 -10.75 -6.91 -19.37
N LEU A 29 -10.57 -5.83 -20.14
CA LEU A 29 -11.44 -4.65 -20.20
C LEU A 29 -11.45 -3.81 -18.91
N GLY A 30 -10.55 -4.08 -17.97
CA GLY A 30 -10.36 -3.29 -16.76
C GLY A 30 -9.59 -1.98 -17.02
N THR A 31 -9.74 -1.03 -16.10
CA THR A 31 -8.95 0.21 -16.08
C THR A 31 -8.18 0.28 -14.77
N TYR A 32 -6.88 0.57 -14.86
CA TYR A 32 -5.96 0.49 -13.73
C TYR A 32 -5.12 1.74 -13.60
N VAL A 33 -4.84 2.13 -12.36
CA VAL A 33 -3.71 2.99 -12.01
C VAL A 33 -2.47 2.11 -11.90
N MET A 34 -1.55 2.27 -12.85
CA MET A 34 -0.30 1.54 -12.92
C MET A 34 0.80 2.29 -12.17
N LYS A 35 1.45 1.57 -11.25
CA LYS A 35 2.69 2.00 -10.57
C LYS A 35 3.88 1.28 -11.21
N PHE A 36 4.83 2.06 -11.68
CA PHE A 36 5.93 1.62 -12.52
C PHE A 36 7.08 1.01 -11.73
N THR A 37 7.59 -0.12 -12.19
CA THR A 37 8.82 -0.75 -11.66
C THR A 37 10.08 0.09 -11.89
N GLY A 38 10.12 0.84 -12.99
CA GLY A 38 11.21 1.77 -13.33
C GLY A 38 11.16 3.10 -12.59
N ALA A 39 10.14 3.36 -11.76
CA ALA A 39 10.07 4.59 -10.99
C ALA A 39 11.19 4.67 -9.93
N GLY A 40 11.66 5.89 -9.62
CA GLY A 40 12.77 6.12 -8.70
C GLY A 40 12.56 5.60 -7.27
N GLN A 41 11.31 5.33 -6.88
CA GLN A 41 10.95 4.72 -5.59
C GLN A 41 11.33 3.23 -5.51
N GLY A 42 11.52 2.56 -6.66
CA GLY A 42 11.98 1.18 -6.76
C GLY A 42 10.97 0.10 -6.36
N ARG A 43 11.34 -1.16 -6.63
CA ARG A 43 10.49 -2.35 -6.47
C ARG A 43 9.96 -2.55 -5.04
N LYS A 44 10.71 -2.13 -4.02
CA LYS A 44 10.30 -2.25 -2.61
C LYS A 44 9.00 -1.52 -2.29
N THR A 45 8.75 -0.39 -2.96
CA THR A 45 7.51 0.38 -2.84
C THR A 45 6.32 -0.42 -3.38
N LEU A 46 6.50 -1.11 -4.53
CA LEU A 46 5.46 -1.99 -5.09
C LEU A 46 5.20 -3.20 -4.19
N VAL A 47 6.26 -3.77 -3.60
CA VAL A 47 6.11 -4.84 -2.61
C VAL A 47 5.33 -4.36 -1.40
N ALA A 48 5.59 -3.13 -0.92
CA ALA A 48 4.86 -2.56 0.19
C ALA A 48 3.36 -2.37 -0.12
N GLU A 49 3.04 -1.88 -1.32
CA GLU A 49 1.66 -1.78 -1.79
C GLU A 49 0.94 -3.13 -1.79
N VAL A 50 1.58 -4.19 -2.31
CA VAL A 50 0.96 -5.52 -2.35
C VAL A 50 0.73 -6.04 -0.94
N VAL A 51 1.77 -6.02 -0.09
CA VAL A 51 1.65 -6.56 1.27
C VAL A 51 0.60 -5.81 2.08
N CYS A 52 0.62 -4.49 2.06
CA CYS A 52 -0.33 -3.69 2.83
C CYS A 52 -1.73 -3.74 2.22
N GLY A 53 -1.87 -3.58 0.91
CA GLY A 53 -3.16 -3.62 0.24
C GLY A 53 -3.88 -4.95 0.42
N GLU A 54 -3.19 -6.07 0.19
CA GLU A 54 -3.77 -7.41 0.31
C GLU A 54 -4.03 -7.81 1.77
N LEU A 55 -3.22 -7.34 2.72
CA LEU A 55 -3.49 -7.51 4.15
C LEU A 55 -4.72 -6.72 4.59
N ALA A 56 -4.80 -5.44 4.21
CA ALA A 56 -5.94 -4.57 4.53
C ALA A 56 -7.25 -5.17 4.00
N ARG A 57 -7.26 -5.64 2.74
CA ARG A 57 -8.43 -6.30 2.14
C ARG A 57 -8.88 -7.53 2.90
N ARG A 58 -7.95 -8.39 3.34
CA ARG A 58 -8.27 -9.59 4.14
C ARG A 58 -8.71 -9.25 5.57
N LEU A 59 -8.29 -8.10 6.09
CA LEU A 59 -8.78 -7.54 7.35
C LEU A 59 -10.12 -6.78 7.19
N GLY A 60 -10.71 -6.79 5.99
CA GLY A 60 -12.01 -6.16 5.71
C GLY A 60 -11.94 -4.63 5.54
N LEU A 61 -10.75 -4.07 5.32
CA LEU A 61 -10.59 -2.68 4.93
C LEU A 61 -10.71 -2.52 3.41
N ARG A 62 -11.20 -1.36 2.97
CA ARG A 62 -11.42 -1.08 1.56
C ARG A 62 -10.14 -0.57 0.91
N VAL A 63 -9.55 -1.37 0.04
CA VAL A 63 -8.45 -1.00 -0.87
C VAL A 63 -8.89 -1.41 -2.28
N PRO A 64 -8.64 -0.62 -3.33
CA PRO A 64 -8.91 -1.06 -4.69
C PRO A 64 -8.19 -2.39 -5.01
N GLY A 65 -8.74 -3.19 -5.92
CA GLY A 65 -8.13 -4.48 -6.27
C GLY A 65 -6.73 -4.29 -6.86
N LEU A 66 -5.83 -5.23 -6.57
CA LEU A 66 -4.48 -5.23 -7.11
C LEU A 66 -4.31 -6.31 -8.18
N VAL A 67 -3.56 -5.98 -9.23
CA VAL A 67 -3.20 -6.89 -10.33
C VAL A 67 -1.73 -6.72 -10.69
N THR A 68 -1.15 -7.72 -11.36
CA THR A 68 0.14 -7.57 -12.04
C THR A 68 -0.13 -7.19 -13.50
N LEU A 69 0.36 -6.03 -13.92
CA LEU A 69 0.21 -5.50 -15.27
C LEU A 69 1.46 -5.79 -16.10
N ASP A 70 1.34 -6.60 -17.14
CA ASP A 70 2.42 -6.81 -18.10
C ASP A 70 2.44 -5.68 -19.14
N LEU A 71 3.49 -4.85 -19.08
CA LEU A 71 3.66 -3.68 -19.94
C LEU A 71 4.61 -3.99 -21.10
N ASP A 72 4.11 -3.89 -22.34
CA ASP A 72 4.98 -3.79 -23.52
C ASP A 72 5.49 -2.33 -23.67
N PRO A 73 6.82 -2.09 -23.61
CA PRO A 73 7.41 -0.77 -23.81
C PRO A 73 7.01 -0.06 -25.11
N VAL A 74 6.55 -0.80 -26.13
CA VAL A 74 6.08 -0.23 -27.39
C VAL A 74 4.93 0.76 -27.18
N LEU A 75 4.13 0.58 -26.12
CA LEU A 75 3.01 1.45 -25.77
C LEU A 75 3.46 2.87 -25.41
N GLY A 76 4.71 3.07 -24.99
CA GLY A 76 5.28 4.39 -24.68
C GLY A 76 5.84 5.15 -25.88
N LEU A 77 5.91 4.56 -27.08
CA LEU A 77 6.48 5.24 -28.26
C LEU A 77 5.68 6.48 -28.68
N GLY A 78 4.38 6.48 -28.41
CA GLY A 78 3.47 7.59 -28.74
C GLY A 78 3.38 8.69 -27.67
N GLU A 79 4.02 8.50 -26.50
CA GLU A 79 3.97 9.46 -25.41
C GLU A 79 4.85 10.69 -25.71
N PRO A 80 4.27 11.91 -25.78
CA PRO A 80 5.03 13.13 -26.06
C PRO A 80 5.94 13.60 -24.91
N ASP A 81 5.61 13.26 -23.66
CA ASP A 81 6.40 13.61 -22.48
C ASP A 81 7.61 12.67 -22.36
N GLN A 82 8.82 13.22 -22.51
CA GLN A 82 10.05 12.42 -22.53
C GLN A 82 10.29 11.68 -21.21
N GLU A 83 9.94 12.29 -20.07
CA GLU A 83 10.10 11.66 -18.76
C GLU A 83 9.19 10.43 -18.63
N VAL A 84 7.93 10.57 -19.06
CA VAL A 84 6.95 9.47 -19.05
C VAL A 84 7.33 8.38 -20.06
N GLN A 85 7.83 8.76 -21.24
CA GLN A 85 8.32 7.82 -22.24
C GLN A 85 9.51 6.99 -21.72
N GLU A 86 10.49 7.64 -21.06
CA GLU A 86 11.61 6.95 -20.43
C GLU A 86 11.15 6.00 -19.31
N LEU A 87 10.17 6.43 -18.52
CA LEU A 87 9.56 5.62 -17.47
C LEU A 87 8.86 4.37 -18.04
N LEU A 88 8.04 4.52 -19.08
CA LEU A 88 7.38 3.39 -19.78
C LEU A 88 8.43 2.43 -20.36
N LYS A 89 9.48 2.95 -20.99
CA LYS A 89 10.54 2.15 -21.61
C LYS A 89 11.34 1.34 -20.58
N SER A 90 11.64 1.94 -19.43
CA SER A 90 12.38 1.31 -18.34
C SER A 90 11.54 0.36 -17.49
N SER A 91 10.22 0.36 -17.65
CA SER A 91 9.28 -0.44 -16.87
C SER A 91 8.68 -1.61 -17.64
N GLY A 92 9.31 -2.07 -18.72
CA GLY A 92 8.83 -3.22 -19.48
C GLY A 92 8.71 -4.49 -18.63
N GLY A 93 7.62 -5.24 -18.82
CA GLY A 93 7.30 -6.42 -18.02
C GLY A 93 6.32 -6.14 -16.86
N PRO A 94 6.42 -6.86 -15.74
CA PRO A 94 5.41 -6.85 -14.68
C PRO A 94 5.47 -5.59 -13.81
N ASN A 95 4.39 -4.82 -13.80
CA ASN A 95 4.15 -3.63 -12.98
C ASN A 95 2.97 -3.86 -12.04
N LEU A 96 2.78 -2.97 -11.06
CA LEU A 96 1.62 -3.04 -10.18
C LEU A 96 0.46 -2.28 -10.81
N GLY A 97 -0.69 -2.93 -10.94
CA GLY A 97 -1.97 -2.29 -11.23
C GLY A 97 -2.84 -2.22 -9.98
N MET A 98 -3.50 -1.08 -9.80
CA MET A 98 -4.54 -0.87 -8.81
C MET A 98 -5.83 -0.49 -9.55
N ASP A 99 -6.96 -1.08 -9.20
CA ASP A 99 -8.26 -0.75 -9.82
C ASP A 99 -8.46 0.77 -9.79
N PHE A 100 -8.73 1.35 -10.96
CA PHE A 100 -9.14 2.74 -11.02
C PHE A 100 -10.60 2.85 -10.55
N LEU A 101 -10.87 3.72 -9.57
CA LEU A 101 -12.21 3.94 -9.01
C LEU A 101 -12.87 5.16 -9.70
N PRO A 102 -13.74 4.98 -10.71
CA PRO A 102 -14.28 6.12 -11.45
C PRO A 102 -15.19 6.96 -10.57
N GLY A 103 -14.95 8.27 -10.56
CA GLY A 103 -15.72 9.22 -9.76
C GLY A 103 -15.36 9.24 -8.27
N ALA A 104 -14.32 8.53 -7.84
CA ALA A 104 -13.75 8.72 -6.52
C ALA A 104 -13.16 10.13 -6.39
N ILE A 105 -13.22 10.67 -5.17
CA ILE A 105 -12.66 11.99 -4.84
C ILE A 105 -11.73 11.86 -3.63
N GLY A 106 -10.73 12.74 -3.55
CA GLY A 106 -9.84 12.79 -2.39
C GLY A 106 -10.62 13.04 -1.10
N PHE A 107 -10.22 12.34 -0.03
CA PHE A 107 -10.76 12.58 1.31
C PHE A 107 -10.25 13.91 1.86
N ASP A 108 -11.16 14.67 2.49
CA ASP A 108 -10.88 15.86 3.28
C ASP A 108 -11.63 15.74 4.61
N SER A 109 -10.89 15.81 5.72
CA SER A 109 -11.46 15.68 7.06
C SER A 109 -12.45 16.79 7.43
N LEU A 110 -12.45 17.91 6.70
CA LEU A 110 -13.41 19.00 6.86
C LEU A 110 -14.70 18.78 6.05
N ALA A 111 -14.67 17.90 5.05
CA ALA A 111 -15.78 17.68 4.12
C ALA A 111 -16.56 16.38 4.40
N PHE A 112 -15.93 15.40 5.03
CA PHE A 112 -16.52 14.08 5.29
C PHE A 112 -16.49 13.71 6.76
N GLU A 113 -17.53 13.00 7.20
CA GLU A 113 -17.59 12.38 8.51
C GLU A 113 -17.08 10.93 8.44
N VAL A 114 -16.36 10.51 9.47
CA VAL A 114 -15.89 9.14 9.65
C VAL A 114 -16.27 8.71 11.06
N SER A 115 -16.78 7.49 11.20
CA SER A 115 -17.11 6.94 12.53
C SER A 115 -15.83 6.66 13.34
N PRO A 116 -15.87 6.80 14.67
CA PRO A 116 -14.78 6.38 15.56
C PRO A 116 -14.28 4.95 15.28
N GLU A 117 -15.21 4.04 14.96
CA GLU A 117 -14.92 2.64 14.67
C GLU A 117 -14.14 2.47 13.36
N GLU A 118 -14.59 3.12 12.27
CA GLU A 118 -13.89 3.06 10.98
C GLU A 118 -12.51 3.74 11.05
N ALA A 119 -12.43 4.89 11.71
CA ALA A 119 -11.17 5.58 11.96
C ALA A 119 -10.22 4.72 12.81
N GLY A 120 -10.73 4.05 13.84
CA GLY A 120 -9.98 3.14 14.71
C GLY A 120 -9.31 2.01 13.93
N ARG A 121 -10.07 1.35 13.05
CA ARG A 121 -9.57 0.26 12.20
C ARG A 121 -8.45 0.72 11.26
N MET A 122 -8.61 1.88 10.61
CA MET A 122 -7.60 2.40 9.69
C MET A 122 -6.34 2.87 10.41
N VAL A 123 -6.46 3.63 11.50
CA VAL A 123 -5.30 4.08 12.29
C VAL A 123 -4.55 2.88 12.88
N TRP A 124 -5.27 1.89 13.42
CA TRP A 124 -4.64 0.68 13.92
C TRP A 124 -3.89 -0.07 12.82
N PHE A 125 -4.46 -0.14 11.62
CA PHE A 125 -3.82 -0.78 10.48
C PHE A 125 -2.58 -0.01 10.00
N ASP A 126 -2.65 1.32 9.88
CA ASP A 126 -1.51 2.16 9.54
C ASP A 126 -0.40 2.05 10.59
N ALA A 127 -0.76 1.95 11.86
CA ALA A 127 0.18 1.63 12.91
C ALA A 127 0.80 0.24 12.70
N LEU A 128 0.01 -0.81 12.41
CA LEU A 128 0.52 -2.16 12.15
C LEU A 128 1.58 -2.17 11.03
N VAL A 129 1.31 -1.50 9.91
CA VAL A 129 2.24 -1.48 8.76
C VAL A 129 3.28 -0.36 8.83
N ASN A 130 3.24 0.47 9.87
CA ASN A 130 4.09 1.65 10.06
C ASN A 130 3.99 2.66 8.91
N ASN A 131 2.75 3.04 8.58
CA ASN A 131 2.45 4.06 7.59
C ASN A 131 2.59 5.46 8.19
N VAL A 132 3.71 6.13 7.93
CA VAL A 132 3.95 7.49 8.41
C VAL A 132 3.47 8.57 7.43
N ASP A 133 2.97 8.17 6.25
CA ASP A 133 2.61 9.09 5.17
C ASP A 133 1.11 9.43 5.13
N ARG A 134 0.29 8.83 6.01
CA ARG A 134 -1.14 9.12 6.11
C ARG A 134 -1.44 10.30 7.02
N SER A 135 -1.18 11.51 6.51
CA SER A 135 -1.37 12.76 7.27
C SER A 135 -2.56 13.58 6.77
N TRP A 136 -3.02 14.57 7.54
CA TRP A 136 -4.05 15.50 7.06
C TRP A 136 -3.64 16.29 5.80
N ARG A 137 -2.33 16.42 5.50
CA ARG A 137 -1.83 17.08 4.27
C ARG A 137 -1.77 16.14 3.09
N ASN A 138 -1.54 14.85 3.34
CA ASN A 138 -1.51 13.80 2.34
C ASN A 138 -2.33 12.61 2.85
N PRO A 139 -3.67 12.66 2.78
CA PRO A 139 -4.49 11.62 3.39
C PRO A 139 -4.35 10.27 2.71
N ASN A 140 -3.97 10.21 1.42
CA ASN A 140 -3.94 8.97 0.64
C ASN A 140 -5.22 8.12 0.83
N LEU A 141 -6.36 8.81 0.92
CA LEU A 141 -7.68 8.25 1.16
C LEU A 141 -8.63 8.78 0.08
N LEU A 142 -9.53 7.92 -0.38
CA LEU A 142 -10.56 8.28 -1.34
C LEU A 142 -11.95 8.09 -0.73
N MET A 143 -12.88 8.98 -1.08
CA MET A 143 -14.30 8.74 -0.93
C MET A 143 -14.86 8.21 -2.24
N TRP A 144 -15.45 7.02 -2.22
CA TRP A 144 -16.06 6.40 -3.40
C TRP A 144 -17.38 5.74 -3.02
N HIS A 145 -18.46 6.14 -3.70
CA HIS A 145 -19.84 5.74 -3.41
C HIS A 145 -20.26 5.90 -1.93
N GLY A 146 -19.69 6.89 -1.23
CA GLY A 146 -19.99 7.19 0.17
C GLY A 146 -19.15 6.41 1.18
N ASP A 147 -18.29 5.50 0.72
CA ASP A 147 -17.37 4.75 1.57
C ASP A 147 -15.96 5.34 1.52
N LEU A 148 -15.19 5.16 2.59
CA LEU A 148 -13.79 5.55 2.69
C LEU A 148 -12.86 4.41 2.23
N TRP A 149 -11.90 4.71 1.36
CA TRP A 149 -10.99 3.76 0.73
C TRP A 149 -9.53 4.15 0.96
N LEU A 150 -8.71 3.17 1.31
CA LEU A 150 -7.26 3.30 1.48
C LEU A 150 -6.56 3.17 0.13
N ILE A 151 -5.69 4.12 -0.17
CA ILE A 151 -4.72 4.03 -1.26
C ILE A 151 -3.32 4.34 -0.74
N ASP A 152 -2.34 4.12 -1.60
CA ASP A 152 -0.93 4.50 -1.46
C ASP A 152 -0.26 4.05 -0.15
N HIS A 153 0.15 2.78 -0.09
CA HIS A 153 0.93 2.20 0.99
C HIS A 153 2.43 2.11 0.67
N GLY A 154 2.90 2.79 -0.39
CA GLY A 154 4.29 2.71 -0.84
C GLY A 154 5.32 3.19 0.19
N ALA A 155 4.93 4.08 1.09
CA ALA A 155 5.77 4.63 2.17
C ALA A 155 5.65 3.87 3.52
N THR A 156 5.09 2.66 3.51
CA THR A 156 4.97 1.79 4.68
C THR A 156 6.20 0.89 4.85
N MET A 157 6.26 0.14 5.95
CA MET A 157 7.25 -0.92 6.16
C MET A 157 8.71 -0.50 5.96
N ILE A 158 9.07 0.74 6.32
CA ILE A 158 10.39 1.38 6.12
C ILE A 158 11.58 0.48 6.53
N TRP A 159 11.38 -0.48 7.45
CA TRP A 159 12.38 -1.49 7.80
C TRP A 159 12.90 -2.31 6.61
N HIS A 160 12.15 -2.44 5.51
CA HIS A 160 12.61 -3.14 4.31
C HIS A 160 13.79 -2.44 3.61
N HIS A 161 14.15 -1.22 4.00
CA HIS A 161 15.37 -0.54 3.57
C HIS A 161 16.59 -0.91 4.43
N HIS A 162 16.38 -1.59 5.58
CA HIS A 162 17.43 -2.05 6.48
C HIS A 162 17.06 -3.35 7.21
N TRP A 163 17.21 -4.48 6.53
CA TRP A 163 16.85 -5.81 7.02
C TRP A 163 17.45 -6.22 8.38
N PRO A 164 18.73 -5.96 8.70
CA PRO A 164 19.29 -6.33 10.00
C PRO A 164 18.55 -5.71 11.19
N GLY A 165 17.93 -4.55 11.00
CA GLY A 165 17.13 -3.87 12.03
C GLY A 165 15.63 -4.16 11.97
N ALA A 166 15.16 -5.00 11.04
CA ALA A 166 13.72 -5.20 10.82
C ALA A 166 13.00 -5.81 12.04
N ALA A 167 13.65 -6.73 12.76
CA ALA A 167 13.10 -7.31 13.99
C ALA A 167 12.82 -6.25 15.08
N ASN A 168 13.61 -5.17 15.11
CA ASN A 168 13.42 -4.07 16.08
C ASN A 168 12.23 -3.18 15.73
N SER A 169 11.68 -3.28 14.51
CA SER A 169 10.53 -2.47 14.11
C SER A 169 9.32 -2.75 14.98
N ALA A 170 9.10 -3.98 15.46
CA ALA A 170 7.99 -4.32 16.34
C ALA A 170 7.98 -3.54 17.66
N ALA A 171 9.15 -3.11 18.12
CA ALA A 171 9.30 -2.32 19.33
C ALA A 171 9.12 -0.80 19.11
N LYS A 172 8.98 -0.32 17.87
CA LYS A 172 8.88 1.11 17.60
C LYS A 172 7.47 1.64 17.90
N PRO A 173 7.34 2.78 18.59
CA PRO A 173 6.07 3.48 18.73
C PRO A 173 5.59 3.99 17.38
N TYR A 174 4.29 4.24 17.28
CA TYR A 174 3.65 4.87 16.12
C TYR A 174 2.98 6.16 16.57
N ASP A 175 3.41 7.30 16.03
CA ASP A 175 2.84 8.60 16.34
C ASP A 175 1.73 8.92 15.33
N ALA A 176 0.49 8.95 15.82
CA ALA A 176 -0.71 9.23 15.04
C ALA A 176 -1.22 10.67 15.22
N SER A 177 -0.45 11.56 15.84
CA SER A 177 -0.88 12.94 16.10
C SER A 177 -1.21 13.74 14.83
N ASP A 178 -0.45 13.52 13.75
CA ASP A 178 -0.69 14.16 12.44
C ASP A 178 -1.60 13.32 11.53
N HIS A 179 -2.13 12.18 12.01
CA HIS A 179 -2.90 11.25 11.19
C HIS A 179 -4.18 11.89 10.64
N ALA A 180 -4.49 11.65 9.36
CA ALA A 180 -5.65 12.24 8.69
C ALA A 180 -6.99 11.97 9.41
N LEU A 181 -7.07 10.82 10.09
CA LEU A 181 -8.25 10.38 10.83
C LEU A 181 -8.21 10.68 12.34
N ALA A 182 -7.17 11.34 12.84
CA ALA A 182 -7.07 11.70 14.25
C ALA A 182 -8.25 12.55 14.78
N PRO A 183 -8.81 13.51 14.01
CA PRO A 183 -9.94 14.32 14.47
C PRO A 183 -11.24 13.55 14.75
N PHE A 184 -11.36 12.29 14.32
CA PHE A 184 -12.59 11.49 14.40
C PHE A 184 -12.68 10.60 15.65
N GLY A 185 -11.79 10.80 16.62
CA GLY A 185 -11.74 10.00 17.86
C GLY A 185 -11.60 8.49 17.63
N PRO A 186 -10.53 8.02 16.97
CA PRO A 186 -10.38 6.61 16.57
C PRO A 186 -10.50 5.63 17.76
N ASP A 187 -11.40 4.63 17.65
CA ASP A 187 -11.53 3.55 18.63
C ASP A 187 -10.49 2.44 18.36
N ILE A 188 -9.25 2.69 18.79
CA ILE A 188 -8.10 1.80 18.58
C ILE A 188 -8.24 0.49 19.37
N ALA A 189 -8.84 0.53 20.56
CA ALA A 189 -8.97 -0.65 21.41
C ALA A 189 -9.91 -1.68 20.78
N SER A 190 -11.07 -1.24 20.28
CA SER A 190 -11.98 -2.13 19.56
C SER A 190 -11.35 -2.67 18.27
N ALA A 191 -10.63 -1.82 17.51
CA ALA A 191 -9.91 -2.25 16.32
C ALA A 191 -8.84 -3.30 16.61
N ALA A 192 -8.06 -3.14 17.70
CA ALA A 192 -7.03 -4.08 18.09
C ALA A 192 -7.62 -5.44 18.50
N ALA A 193 -8.72 -5.43 19.26
CA ALA A 193 -9.41 -6.64 19.69
C ALA A 193 -10.01 -7.41 18.50
N GLU A 194 -10.48 -6.70 17.47
CA GLU A 194 -11.07 -7.31 16.28
C GLU A 194 -10.01 -7.79 15.27
N LEU A 195 -9.05 -6.94 14.91
CA LEU A 195 -8.14 -7.17 13.80
C LEU A 195 -6.85 -7.90 14.22
N GLY A 196 -6.36 -7.67 15.43
CA GLY A 196 -5.13 -8.28 15.94
C GLY A 196 -5.10 -9.81 15.81
N PRO A 197 -6.14 -10.53 16.29
CA PRO A 197 -6.20 -11.99 16.20
C PRO A 197 -6.27 -12.55 14.77
N LEU A 198 -6.67 -11.73 13.79
CA LEU A 198 -6.75 -12.14 12.38
C LEU A 198 -5.36 -12.17 11.72
N VAL A 199 -4.40 -11.38 12.21
CA VAL A 199 -3.03 -11.32 11.67
C VAL A 199 -2.23 -12.54 12.13
N THR A 200 -2.37 -13.63 11.38
CA THR A 200 -1.72 -14.91 11.63
C THR A 200 -0.55 -15.16 10.67
N GLU A 201 0.28 -16.16 10.99
CA GLU A 201 1.35 -16.63 10.07
C GLU A 201 0.77 -17.05 8.71
N ASP A 202 -0.33 -17.81 8.72
CA ASP A 202 -1.00 -18.28 7.50
C ASP A 202 -1.51 -17.11 6.66
N LEU A 203 -2.16 -16.12 7.30
CA LEU A 203 -2.64 -14.92 6.60
C LEU A 203 -1.50 -14.16 5.93
N LEU A 204 -0.39 -13.96 6.64
CA LEU A 204 0.77 -13.23 6.12
C LEU A 204 1.50 -14.02 5.04
N ALA A 205 1.52 -15.36 5.12
CA ALA A 205 2.04 -16.22 4.07
C ALA A 205 1.20 -16.09 2.79
N GLU A 206 -0.14 -16.10 2.90
CA GLU A 206 -1.03 -15.85 1.76
C GLU A 206 -0.80 -14.47 1.13
N VAL A 207 -0.75 -13.42 1.94
CA VAL A 207 -0.50 -12.04 1.48
C VAL A 207 0.84 -11.91 0.76
N THR A 208 1.92 -12.44 1.35
CA THR A 208 3.26 -12.31 0.75
C THR A 208 3.45 -13.21 -0.47
N ALA A 209 2.65 -14.27 -0.63
CA ALA A 209 2.58 -15.08 -1.84
C ALA A 209 1.91 -14.33 -3.01
N GLU A 210 1.30 -13.18 -2.78
CA GLU A 210 0.77 -12.32 -3.85
C GLU A 210 1.86 -11.56 -4.60
N ILE A 211 3.03 -11.36 -3.98
CA ILE A 211 4.14 -10.58 -4.54
C ILE A 211 4.78 -11.33 -5.74
N PRO A 212 4.91 -10.72 -6.92
CA PRO A 212 5.65 -11.29 -8.04
C PRO A 212 7.12 -11.59 -7.72
N ASP A 213 7.62 -12.77 -8.10
CA ASP A 213 9.02 -13.18 -7.89
C ASP A 213 10.02 -12.19 -8.51
N ALA A 214 9.69 -11.63 -9.67
CA ALA A 214 10.51 -10.64 -10.38
C ALA A 214 10.81 -9.39 -9.53
N TRP A 215 9.95 -9.06 -8.58
CA TRP A 215 10.14 -7.92 -7.69
C TRP A 215 11.02 -8.24 -6.48
N LEU A 216 11.17 -9.52 -6.15
CA LEU A 216 11.94 -10.03 -5.02
C LEU A 216 13.35 -10.49 -5.43
N ALA A 217 13.59 -10.66 -6.73
CA ALA A 217 14.88 -11.10 -7.26
C ALA A 217 16.03 -10.14 -6.87
N ASP A 218 17.19 -10.74 -6.56
CA ASP A 218 18.45 -10.06 -6.27
C ASP A 218 18.46 -9.12 -5.06
N GLU A 219 17.50 -9.25 -4.13
CA GLU A 219 17.53 -8.49 -2.88
C GLU A 219 18.73 -8.92 -2.00
N PRO A 220 19.64 -8.00 -1.64
CA PRO A 220 20.81 -8.34 -0.85
C PRO A 220 20.45 -8.91 0.52
N GLY A 221 21.09 -10.02 0.87
CA GLY A 221 20.89 -10.70 2.17
C GLY A 221 19.83 -11.80 2.17
N PHE A 222 19.26 -12.14 1.00
CA PHE A 222 18.30 -13.23 0.87
C PHE A 222 18.70 -14.18 -0.26
N ASP A 223 18.62 -15.49 0.04
CA ASP A 223 18.98 -16.54 -0.92
C ASP A 223 17.81 -16.93 -1.85
N SER A 224 16.58 -16.49 -1.55
CA SER A 224 15.39 -16.77 -2.37
C SER A 224 14.24 -15.76 -2.15
N PRO A 225 13.33 -15.60 -3.12
CA PRO A 225 12.09 -14.85 -2.94
C PRO A 225 11.29 -15.28 -1.71
N ASP A 226 11.21 -16.58 -1.43
CA ASP A 226 10.48 -17.10 -0.27
C ASP A 226 11.13 -16.71 1.07
N ALA A 227 12.46 -16.63 1.12
CA ALA A 227 13.14 -16.12 2.31
C ALA A 227 12.79 -14.64 2.56
N LEU A 228 12.71 -13.85 1.49
CA LEU A 228 12.32 -12.44 1.56
C LEU A 228 10.84 -12.25 1.93
N ARG A 229 9.93 -13.06 1.38
CA ARG A 229 8.50 -13.06 1.78
C ARG A 229 8.33 -13.25 3.29
N ARG A 230 9.03 -14.25 3.86
CA ARG A 230 9.01 -14.48 5.31
C ARG A 230 9.56 -13.29 6.11
N ALA A 231 10.58 -12.60 5.59
CA ALA A 231 11.14 -11.42 6.23
C ALA A 231 10.19 -10.20 6.23
N TYR A 232 9.30 -10.08 5.23
CA TYR A 232 8.21 -9.11 5.28
C TYR A 232 7.13 -9.48 6.31
N ALA A 233 6.79 -10.75 6.42
CA ALA A 233 5.75 -11.24 7.36
C ALA A 233 6.16 -11.10 8.84
N GLN A 234 7.40 -11.43 9.18
CA GLN A 234 7.86 -11.50 10.57
C GLN A 234 7.61 -10.21 11.40
N PRO A 235 7.98 -9.00 10.92
CA PRO A 235 7.68 -7.76 11.61
C PRO A 235 6.18 -7.52 11.82
N LEU A 236 5.35 -7.81 10.82
CA LEU A 236 3.90 -7.58 10.89
C LEU A 236 3.26 -8.46 11.95
N LEU A 237 3.62 -9.75 11.98
CA LEU A 237 3.16 -10.68 13.01
C LEU A 237 3.54 -10.21 14.41
N ALA A 238 4.81 -9.82 14.59
CA ALA A 238 5.29 -9.34 15.88
C ALA A 238 4.62 -8.02 16.30
N ARG A 239 4.31 -7.14 15.34
CA ARG A 239 3.61 -5.87 15.58
C ARG A 239 2.16 -6.08 15.97
N ALA A 240 1.43 -6.99 15.32
CA ALA A 240 0.00 -7.21 15.57
C ALA A 240 -0.32 -7.48 17.04
N GLY A 241 0.54 -8.19 17.77
CA GLY A 241 0.33 -8.50 19.19
C GLY A 241 0.68 -7.36 20.18
N VAL A 242 1.31 -6.27 19.73
CA VAL A 242 1.83 -5.23 20.63
C VAL A 242 1.55 -3.79 20.18
N ILE A 243 1.07 -3.58 18.96
CA ILE A 243 1.01 -2.24 18.35
C ILE A 243 0.00 -1.32 19.04
N GLU A 244 -1.12 -1.85 19.55
CA GLU A 244 -2.14 -1.09 20.28
C GLU A 244 -1.52 -0.24 21.40
N GLY A 245 -0.73 -0.85 22.28
CA GLY A 245 -0.06 -0.17 23.40
C GLY A 245 1.11 0.74 22.99
N ARG A 246 1.42 0.81 21.69
CA ARG A 246 2.52 1.58 21.10
C ARG A 246 2.05 2.74 20.21
N ILE A 247 0.75 2.85 19.96
CA ILE A 247 0.16 4.01 19.29
C ILE A 247 0.16 5.19 20.26
N LYS A 248 0.57 6.36 19.76
CA LYS A 248 0.70 7.60 20.51
C LYS A 248 0.05 8.75 19.74
N GLY A 249 -0.21 9.86 20.42
CA GLY A 249 -0.66 11.10 19.77
C GLY A 249 -2.16 11.35 19.87
N PHE A 250 -2.87 10.60 20.72
CA PHE A 250 -4.27 10.86 21.09
C PHE A 250 -4.36 11.43 22.51
N GLU A 251 -5.33 12.30 22.78
CA GLU A 251 -5.50 12.94 24.09
C GLU A 251 -5.71 11.87 25.18
N GLY A 252 -4.75 11.76 26.12
CA GLY A 252 -4.76 10.75 27.19
C GLY A 252 -3.40 10.12 27.49
N ASP A 253 -2.41 10.30 26.61
CA ASP A 253 -1.04 9.73 26.72
C ASP A 253 -0.12 10.34 27.81
N LYS A 254 -0.68 10.98 28.85
CA LYS A 254 0.11 11.57 29.96
C LYS A 254 0.34 10.61 31.12
#